data_AF-A0AA47GGR1-F1
#
_entry.id   AF-A0AA47GGR1-F1
#
_cell.length_a   1.000
_cell.length_b   1.000
_cell.length_c   1.000
_cell.angle_alpha   90.00
_cell.angle_beta   90.00
_cell.angle_gamma   90.00
#
_symmetry.space_group_name_H-M   'P 1'
#
loop_
_entity.id
_entity.type
_entity.pdbx_description
1 polymer ?
#
loop_
_entity_poly.entity_id
_entity_poly.type
_entity_poly.pdbx_seq_one_letter_code
_entity_poly.pdbx_strand_id
1 'polypeptide(L)'
;MKLNKKFVYGSIASILAISPMLPPIMPSNTEVLAAKTDTLTLNHNSYVYTAQGKRTYYNGKGTLRMGTTVNGNAKTTSINGKSYYPLTGGAYIKAANVGVVNKQVQDGNLELNYNSYVYDKNGKRLYKFRGSKKNTHLRKGTPLKYSGSVEKIDRNSKQYFLVNDDNYNQSWLPYKKIGGKYYYNIGAGGYVNAANVGNIDNKPLYVSEATVTISPKVIDSKGVQIGLDKEQRTVKSLQKIKVNRETLFMYNPTSSPSYIISGTKTGWFPKSYVQKEPRQRLLTFTADTYVLITAGTDIFDANGDLRPNQDYKAGLTTFIEGEKIPVDELLYIWSNKDNKAELYYHLGDANNFSNSNFEENNEEHMSFIKAADSKYVSGPFLKPLNTVDEAKADAKVATAADKKDLQKEIDQENAVHNTDGYKFYHFNFYDDALKRAKEINSSDKATVSEVKEATRRLQMKAKLAYLTVDEYAAYSNSRNSMPEKY
;
A
#
# COMPACT_ATOMS: atom_id res chain seq x y z
N MET A 1 34.08 -1.03 -15.97
CA MET A 1 33.81 -1.54 -14.59
C MET A 1 32.46 -2.25 -14.62
N LYS A 2 32.42 -3.59 -14.52
CA LYS A 2 31.17 -4.38 -14.63
C LYS A 2 30.37 -4.25 -13.33
N LEU A 3 29.45 -3.29 -13.29
CA LEU A 3 28.49 -3.12 -12.20
C LEU A 3 27.33 -4.11 -12.36
N ASN A 4 27.52 -5.33 -11.85
CA ASN A 4 26.41 -6.25 -11.59
C ASN A 4 25.62 -5.75 -10.37
N LYS A 5 24.59 -4.92 -10.58
CA LYS A 5 23.59 -4.63 -9.54
C LYS A 5 22.20 -4.94 -10.08
N LYS A 6 21.48 -5.81 -9.37
CA LYS A 6 20.09 -6.19 -9.64
C LYS A 6 19.23 -4.92 -9.58
N PHE A 7 18.76 -4.44 -10.73
CA PHE A 7 17.83 -3.33 -10.81
C PHE A 7 16.45 -3.75 -10.27
N VAL A 8 16.00 -3.05 -9.22
CA VAL A 8 14.62 -3.08 -8.73
C VAL A 8 13.84 -2.09 -9.58
N TYR A 9 12.90 -2.57 -10.38
CA TYR A 9 12.06 -1.76 -11.28
C TYR A 9 10.87 -1.11 -10.54
N GLY A 10 11.04 -0.81 -9.25
CA GLY A 10 10.18 0.13 -8.55
C GLY A 10 10.92 1.45 -8.57
N SER A 11 10.27 2.52 -9.05
CA SER A 11 10.80 3.88 -9.28
C SER A 11 12.24 4.12 -8.87
N ILE A 12 13.05 4.57 -9.80
CA ILE A 12 14.46 4.95 -9.61
C ILE A 12 14.63 5.91 -8.40
N ALA A 13 13.57 6.62 -7.99
CA ALA A 13 13.45 7.37 -6.73
C ALA A 13 13.74 6.55 -5.45
N SER A 14 13.46 5.24 -5.43
CA SER A 14 13.63 4.37 -4.26
C SER A 14 15.10 4.03 -3.95
N ILE A 15 16.02 4.27 -4.89
CA ILE A 15 17.42 3.78 -4.80
C ILE A 15 18.38 4.85 -4.21
N LEU A 16 17.94 6.10 -4.01
CA LEU A 16 18.82 7.19 -3.54
C LEU A 16 18.73 7.53 -2.04
N ALA A 17 17.89 6.88 -1.25
CA ALA A 17 17.82 7.14 0.19
C ALA A 17 18.89 6.37 0.98
N ILE A 18 20.12 6.90 1.06
CA ILE A 18 21.02 6.58 2.19
C ILE A 18 20.72 7.59 3.30
N SER A 19 19.69 7.32 4.10
CA SER A 19 19.47 8.05 5.35
C SER A 19 20.42 7.52 6.43
N PRO A 20 21.07 8.36 7.25
CA PRO A 20 21.67 7.89 8.50
C PRO A 20 20.57 7.30 9.40
N MET A 21 20.73 6.03 9.79
CA MET A 21 19.85 5.39 10.77
C MET A 21 20.06 6.03 12.14
N LEU A 22 19.16 6.91 12.56
CA LEU A 22 18.98 7.23 13.97
C LEU A 22 18.13 6.12 14.61
N PRO A 23 18.54 5.55 15.76
CA PRO A 23 17.71 4.62 16.50
C PRO A 23 16.45 5.34 17.01
N PRO A 24 15.27 4.70 16.97
CA PRO A 24 14.07 5.28 17.56
C PRO A 24 14.25 5.40 19.08
N ILE A 25 14.24 6.62 19.60
CA ILE A 25 14.02 6.88 21.02
C ILE A 25 12.54 6.58 21.28
N MET A 26 12.27 5.41 21.85
CA MET A 26 10.95 5.09 22.38
C MET A 26 10.77 5.80 23.73
N PRO A 27 9.71 6.60 23.94
CA PRO A 27 9.33 7.01 25.28
C PRO A 27 8.79 5.79 26.05
N SER A 28 9.45 5.44 27.14
CA SER A 28 8.97 4.43 28.10
C SER A 28 7.87 5.02 28.97
N ASN A 29 6.65 5.08 28.45
CA ASN A 29 5.47 5.26 29.30
C ASN A 29 5.02 3.88 29.80
N THR A 30 5.54 3.51 30.97
CA THR A 30 5.02 2.36 31.73
C THR A 30 3.72 2.78 32.40
N GLU A 31 2.62 2.79 31.64
CA GLU A 31 1.30 2.76 32.26
C GLU A 31 1.11 1.38 32.90
N VAL A 32 0.87 1.36 34.21
CA VAL A 32 0.53 0.14 34.95
C VAL A 32 -0.83 -0.34 34.47
N LEU A 33 -0.84 -1.23 33.48
CA LEU A 33 -2.02 -1.93 33.01
C LEU A 33 -2.58 -2.80 34.15
N ALA A 34 -3.81 -2.51 34.57
CA ALA A 34 -4.58 -3.43 35.40
C ALA A 34 -4.64 -4.81 34.72
N ALA A 35 -4.44 -5.88 35.48
CA ALA A 35 -4.42 -7.25 34.94
C ALA A 35 -5.71 -7.55 34.16
N LYS A 36 -5.58 -7.77 32.85
CA LYS A 36 -6.69 -8.08 31.95
C LYS A 36 -7.30 -9.43 32.36
N THR A 37 -8.51 -9.42 32.92
CA THR A 37 -9.28 -10.64 33.22
C THR A 37 -9.96 -11.16 31.96
N ASP A 38 -9.93 -12.47 31.73
CA ASP A 38 -10.65 -13.10 30.63
C ASP A 38 -12.16 -13.10 30.91
N THR A 39 -12.99 -13.26 29.87
CA THR A 39 -14.45 -13.42 30.02
C THR A 39 -14.89 -14.82 29.58
N LEU A 40 -15.93 -15.39 30.19
CA LEU A 40 -16.38 -16.76 29.95
C LEU A 40 -17.89 -16.73 29.76
N THR A 41 -18.38 -17.07 28.57
CA THR A 41 -19.81 -17.09 28.25
C THR A 41 -20.32 -18.52 28.18
N LEU A 42 -21.37 -18.80 28.95
CA LEU A 42 -21.93 -20.13 29.10
C LEU A 42 -22.77 -20.58 27.89
N ASN A 43 -22.58 -21.81 27.43
CA ASN A 43 -23.47 -22.47 26.43
C ASN A 43 -24.52 -23.39 27.07
N HIS A 44 -24.43 -23.64 28.37
CA HIS A 44 -25.40 -24.36 29.17
C HIS A 44 -25.51 -23.72 30.57
N ASN A 45 -26.60 -23.97 31.28
CA ASN A 45 -26.69 -23.59 32.69
C ASN A 45 -25.56 -24.28 33.48
N SER A 46 -24.89 -23.55 34.36
CA SER A 46 -23.76 -24.08 35.14
C SER A 46 -23.89 -23.77 36.62
N TYR A 47 -23.67 -24.78 37.45
CA TYR A 47 -23.36 -24.56 38.87
C TYR A 47 -21.98 -23.92 39.02
N VAL A 48 -21.79 -23.25 40.15
CA VAL A 48 -20.52 -22.65 40.57
C VAL A 48 -19.87 -23.53 41.64
N TYR A 49 -18.55 -23.67 41.60
CA TYR A 49 -17.77 -24.59 42.44
C TYR A 49 -16.62 -23.89 43.17
N THR A 50 -16.21 -24.44 44.31
CA THR A 50 -14.96 -24.10 45.01
C THR A 50 -13.77 -24.83 44.38
N ALA A 51 -12.54 -24.48 44.80
CA ALA A 51 -11.32 -25.19 44.38
C ALA A 51 -11.31 -26.68 44.73
N GLN A 52 -12.09 -27.10 45.74
CA GLN A 52 -12.25 -28.50 46.17
C GLN A 52 -13.41 -29.21 45.45
N GLY A 53 -14.10 -28.53 44.53
CA GLY A 53 -15.20 -29.10 43.74
C GLY A 53 -16.56 -29.15 44.44
N LYS A 54 -16.73 -28.47 45.59
CA LYS A 54 -18.03 -28.31 46.27
C LYS A 54 -18.82 -27.15 45.65
N ARG A 55 -20.16 -27.21 45.67
CA ARG A 55 -21.01 -26.12 45.15
C ARG A 55 -20.85 -24.86 46.00
N THR A 56 -20.81 -23.70 45.35
CA THR A 56 -20.69 -22.38 46.01
C THR A 56 -21.45 -21.33 45.23
N TYR A 57 -21.27 -20.06 45.59
CA TYR A 57 -21.88 -18.89 44.97
C TYR A 57 -20.82 -18.03 44.28
N TYR A 58 -21.20 -17.41 43.16
CA TYR A 58 -20.44 -16.34 42.51
C TYR A 58 -21.36 -15.12 42.40
N ASN A 59 -20.94 -13.99 42.99
CA ASN A 59 -21.75 -12.76 43.10
C ASN A 59 -23.19 -13.05 43.60
N GLY A 60 -23.31 -13.85 44.65
CA GLY A 60 -24.60 -14.23 45.26
C GLY A 60 -25.41 -15.28 44.50
N LYS A 61 -24.92 -15.83 43.37
CA LYS A 61 -25.64 -16.83 42.56
C LYS A 61 -24.97 -18.20 42.59
N GLY A 62 -25.72 -19.24 42.98
CA GLY A 62 -25.24 -20.63 43.00
C GLY A 62 -25.31 -21.34 41.63
N THR A 63 -26.11 -20.78 40.72
CA THR A 63 -26.26 -21.26 39.34
C THR A 63 -26.26 -20.07 38.40
N LEU A 64 -25.48 -20.18 37.32
CA LEU A 64 -25.40 -19.22 36.24
C LEU A 64 -26.17 -19.77 35.03
N ARG A 65 -27.00 -18.95 34.41
CA ARG A 65 -27.83 -19.37 33.27
C ARG A 65 -27.03 -19.37 31.97
N MET A 66 -27.42 -20.20 31.01
CA MET A 66 -26.92 -20.17 29.63
C MET A 66 -26.94 -18.72 29.10
N GLY A 67 -25.88 -18.33 28.39
CA GLY A 67 -25.69 -16.97 27.88
C GLY A 67 -25.08 -15.98 28.88
N THR A 68 -24.98 -16.33 30.17
CA THR A 68 -24.29 -15.48 31.17
C THR A 68 -22.80 -15.40 30.83
N THR A 69 -22.26 -14.17 30.82
CA THR A 69 -20.82 -13.90 30.72
C THR A 69 -20.27 -13.55 32.10
N VAL A 70 -19.17 -14.19 32.50
CA VAL A 70 -18.49 -13.97 33.79
C VAL A 70 -17.00 -13.72 33.57
N ASN A 71 -16.34 -13.02 34.50
CA ASN A 71 -14.90 -12.78 34.42
C ASN A 71 -14.12 -13.92 35.08
N GLY A 72 -12.97 -14.27 34.52
CA GLY A 72 -12.17 -15.41 34.94
C GLY A 72 -10.82 -15.50 34.24
N ASN A 73 -10.31 -16.72 34.15
CA ASN A 73 -9.06 -17.05 33.47
C ASN A 73 -9.35 -18.06 32.33
N ALA A 74 -8.77 -17.82 31.15
CA ALA A 74 -8.93 -18.66 29.96
C ALA A 74 -8.18 -20.00 30.05
N LYS A 75 -7.31 -20.19 31.04
CA LYS A 75 -6.63 -21.45 31.31
C LYS A 75 -7.45 -22.29 32.29
N THR A 76 -7.78 -23.52 31.90
CA THR A 76 -8.50 -24.45 32.77
C THR A 76 -7.59 -25.07 33.83
N THR A 77 -8.16 -25.41 34.99
CA THR A 77 -7.56 -26.28 36.00
C THR A 77 -8.36 -27.59 36.12
N SER A 78 -7.71 -28.65 36.61
CA SER A 78 -8.37 -29.93 36.88
C SER A 78 -8.81 -29.99 38.34
N ILE A 79 -10.09 -30.26 38.58
CA ILE A 79 -10.66 -30.47 39.91
C ILE A 79 -11.39 -31.81 39.87
N ASN A 80 -10.95 -32.78 40.68
CA ASN A 80 -11.49 -34.14 40.73
C ASN A 80 -11.61 -34.79 39.32
N GLY A 81 -10.54 -34.65 38.51
CA GLY A 81 -10.45 -35.24 37.17
C GLY A 81 -11.28 -34.57 36.07
N LYS A 82 -11.89 -33.41 36.34
CA LYS A 82 -12.67 -32.64 35.35
C LYS A 82 -12.10 -31.25 35.17
N SER A 83 -12.18 -30.69 33.98
CA SER A 83 -11.66 -29.35 33.68
C SER A 83 -12.63 -28.24 34.07
N TYR A 84 -12.11 -27.20 34.72
CA TYR A 84 -12.85 -26.01 35.16
C TYR A 84 -12.10 -24.74 34.77
N TYR A 85 -12.85 -23.68 34.48
CA TYR A 85 -12.29 -22.33 34.37
C TYR A 85 -12.36 -21.63 35.75
N PRO A 86 -11.26 -21.03 36.22
CA PRO A 86 -11.28 -20.13 37.37
C PRO A 86 -12.06 -18.86 37.04
N LEU A 87 -12.89 -18.40 37.96
CA LEU A 87 -13.55 -17.10 37.94
C LEU A 87 -12.78 -16.10 38.81
N THR A 88 -12.99 -14.81 38.58
CA THR A 88 -12.58 -13.76 39.52
C THR A 88 -13.23 -14.02 40.89
N GLY A 89 -12.51 -13.84 42.00
CA GLY A 89 -13.06 -14.15 43.33
C GLY A 89 -13.01 -15.63 43.74
N GLY A 90 -12.20 -16.46 43.07
CA GLY A 90 -11.81 -17.79 43.57
C GLY A 90 -12.84 -18.91 43.37
N ALA A 91 -13.90 -18.64 42.60
CA ALA A 91 -14.90 -19.64 42.20
C ALA A 91 -14.53 -20.31 40.87
N TYR A 92 -15.23 -21.39 40.51
CA TYR A 92 -14.94 -22.20 39.33
C TYR A 92 -16.21 -22.63 38.61
N ILE A 93 -16.14 -22.77 37.28
CA ILE A 93 -17.21 -23.32 36.44
C ILE A 93 -16.66 -24.43 35.54
N LYS A 94 -17.47 -25.45 35.26
CA LYS A 94 -17.03 -26.56 34.40
C LYS A 94 -16.77 -26.08 32.99
N ALA A 95 -15.63 -26.49 32.42
CA ALA A 95 -15.25 -26.11 31.06
C ALA A 95 -16.26 -26.57 30.01
N ALA A 96 -16.90 -27.72 30.21
CA ALA A 96 -17.94 -28.24 29.32
C ALA A 96 -19.18 -27.35 29.18
N ASN A 97 -19.42 -26.45 30.16
CA ASN A 97 -20.57 -25.53 30.16
C ASN A 97 -20.23 -24.14 29.60
N VAL A 98 -18.96 -23.90 29.23
CA VAL A 98 -18.49 -22.65 28.63
C VAL A 98 -18.46 -22.81 27.12
N GLY A 99 -19.18 -21.94 26.41
CA GLY A 99 -19.22 -21.91 24.95
C GLY A 99 -18.20 -20.97 24.33
N VAL A 100 -17.90 -19.85 24.98
CA VAL A 100 -16.98 -18.82 24.47
C VAL A 100 -16.08 -18.35 25.61
N VAL A 101 -14.78 -18.39 25.39
CA VAL A 101 -13.76 -17.80 26.26
C VAL A 101 -13.24 -16.55 25.57
N ASN A 102 -13.17 -15.45 26.32
CA ASN A 102 -13.10 -14.07 25.86
C ASN A 102 -14.16 -13.81 24.82
N LYS A 103 -15.32 -13.27 25.23
CA LYS A 103 -16.33 -12.77 24.29
C LYS A 103 -15.58 -11.94 23.26
N GLN A 104 -15.41 -12.52 22.08
CA GLN A 104 -14.78 -11.81 21.00
C GLN A 104 -15.86 -10.81 20.61
N VAL A 105 -15.62 -9.58 21.03
CA VAL A 105 -16.45 -8.43 20.74
C VAL A 105 -16.85 -8.54 19.26
N GLN A 106 -18.14 -8.82 19.03
CA GLN A 106 -18.71 -9.08 17.71
C GLN A 106 -19.21 -7.75 17.16
N ASP A 107 -18.32 -6.76 17.10
CA ASP A 107 -18.75 -5.38 16.91
C ASP A 107 -18.58 -4.95 15.46
N GLY A 108 -17.60 -5.51 14.74
CA GLY A 108 -17.37 -5.22 13.33
C GLY A 108 -18.19 -6.06 12.36
N ASN A 109 -18.40 -5.53 11.15
CA ASN A 109 -19.20 -6.09 10.07
C ASN A 109 -18.32 -6.76 9.02
N LEU A 110 -18.66 -8.00 8.62
CA LEU A 110 -18.19 -8.66 7.41
C LEU A 110 -19.33 -8.72 6.41
N GLU A 111 -19.03 -8.34 5.18
CA GLU A 111 -19.94 -8.49 4.05
C GLU A 111 -19.41 -9.54 3.08
N LEU A 112 -20.24 -10.54 2.77
CA LEU A 112 -19.88 -11.58 1.81
C LEU A 112 -20.11 -11.10 0.37
N ASN A 113 -19.09 -11.25 -0.48
CA ASN A 113 -19.21 -11.07 -1.94
C ASN A 113 -19.62 -12.35 -2.67
N TYR A 114 -19.61 -13.49 -1.98
CA TYR A 114 -19.99 -14.80 -2.52
C TYR A 114 -20.66 -15.65 -1.45
N ASN A 115 -21.50 -16.62 -1.86
CA ASN A 115 -22.07 -17.57 -0.91
C ASN A 115 -20.95 -18.35 -0.20
N SER A 116 -21.07 -18.55 1.11
CA SER A 116 -20.08 -19.25 1.91
C SER A 116 -20.73 -20.29 2.80
N TYR A 117 -19.97 -21.33 3.13
CA TYR A 117 -20.31 -22.18 4.28
C TYR A 117 -19.66 -21.63 5.55
N VAL A 118 -20.17 -22.08 6.69
CA VAL A 118 -19.51 -21.95 7.99
C VAL A 118 -18.65 -23.18 8.27
N TYR A 119 -17.43 -22.93 8.70
CA TYR A 119 -16.41 -23.93 9.00
C TYR A 119 -16.08 -23.93 10.50
N ASP A 120 -15.53 -25.02 10.99
CA ASP A 120 -14.91 -25.09 12.30
C ASP A 120 -13.46 -24.57 12.26
N LYS A 121 -12.81 -24.57 13.43
CA LYS A 121 -11.41 -24.14 13.59
C LYS A 121 -10.39 -24.99 12.81
N ASN A 122 -10.80 -26.12 12.25
CA ASN A 122 -9.98 -27.05 11.47
C ASN A 122 -10.35 -27.01 9.97
N GLY A 123 -11.23 -26.10 9.55
CA GLY A 123 -11.63 -25.94 8.15
C GLY A 123 -12.63 -26.99 7.67
N LYS A 124 -13.25 -27.75 8.57
CA LYS A 124 -14.34 -28.67 8.23
C LYS A 124 -15.67 -27.91 8.27
N ARG A 125 -16.55 -28.16 7.30
CA ARG A 125 -17.89 -27.53 7.28
C ARG A 125 -18.69 -27.96 8.51
N LEU A 126 -19.33 -27.00 9.16
CA LEU A 126 -20.24 -27.28 10.27
C LEU A 126 -21.57 -27.85 9.74
N TYR A 127 -22.12 -28.81 10.49
CA TYR A 127 -23.45 -29.36 10.22
C TYR A 127 -24.57 -28.49 10.79
N LYS A 128 -24.33 -27.85 11.95
CA LYS A 128 -25.21 -26.84 12.57
C LYS A 128 -24.36 -25.65 13.01
N PHE A 129 -24.90 -24.45 12.87
CA PHE A 129 -24.31 -23.21 13.39
C PHE A 129 -25.39 -22.43 14.12
N ARG A 130 -25.09 -21.93 15.32
CA ARG A 130 -26.10 -21.24 16.17
C ARG A 130 -27.43 -22.00 16.24
N GLY A 131 -27.37 -23.30 16.52
CA GLY A 131 -28.53 -24.17 16.71
C GLY A 131 -29.20 -24.73 15.44
N SER A 132 -28.86 -24.26 14.22
CA SER A 132 -29.56 -24.65 12.99
C SER A 132 -28.63 -25.00 11.82
N LYS A 133 -29.06 -25.95 10.98
CA LYS A 133 -28.41 -26.27 9.70
C LYS A 133 -28.55 -25.13 8.68
N LYS A 134 -29.65 -24.37 8.73
CA LYS A 134 -29.87 -23.23 7.79
C LYS A 134 -28.80 -22.15 7.94
N ASN A 135 -28.24 -22.00 9.14
CA ASN A 135 -27.22 -21.01 9.44
C ASN A 135 -25.80 -21.42 8.99
N THR A 136 -25.61 -22.64 8.49
CA THR A 136 -24.29 -23.09 8.01
C THR A 136 -24.02 -22.71 6.57
N HIS A 137 -25.03 -22.25 5.84
CA HIS A 137 -24.92 -21.74 4.48
C HIS A 137 -25.33 -20.26 4.46
N LEU A 138 -24.35 -19.40 4.20
CA LEU A 138 -24.47 -17.95 4.23
C LEU A 138 -24.53 -17.44 2.80
N ARG A 139 -25.53 -16.61 2.50
CA ARG A 139 -25.70 -16.03 1.17
C ARG A 139 -24.84 -14.77 1.03
N LYS A 140 -24.45 -14.45 -0.20
CA LYS A 140 -23.87 -13.13 -0.54
C LYS A 140 -24.71 -12.01 0.08
N GLY A 141 -24.07 -10.97 0.61
CA GLY A 141 -24.72 -9.84 1.28
C GLY A 141 -25.30 -10.15 2.66
N THR A 142 -25.17 -11.38 3.18
CA THR A 142 -25.56 -11.68 4.56
C THR A 142 -24.69 -10.86 5.51
N PRO A 143 -25.27 -10.01 6.39
CA PRO A 143 -24.50 -9.29 7.39
C PRO A 143 -23.93 -10.28 8.40
N LEU A 144 -22.62 -10.23 8.60
CA LEU A 144 -21.94 -11.07 9.57
C LEU A 144 -21.18 -10.19 10.55
N LYS A 145 -21.13 -10.62 11.81
CA LYS A 145 -20.19 -10.06 12.76
C LYS A 145 -18.92 -10.90 12.79
N TYR A 146 -17.77 -10.25 12.84
CA TYR A 146 -16.50 -10.94 13.05
C TYR A 146 -16.03 -10.85 14.49
N SER A 147 -14.97 -11.58 14.79
CA SER A 147 -14.35 -11.64 16.09
C SER A 147 -12.89 -11.21 16.00
N GLY A 148 -12.48 -10.28 16.86
CA GLY A 148 -11.14 -9.67 16.86
C GLY A 148 -11.21 -8.18 16.55
N SER A 149 -10.05 -7.58 16.29
CA SER A 149 -9.91 -6.18 15.91
C SER A 149 -9.01 -6.07 14.68
N VAL A 150 -9.20 -5.02 13.89
CA VAL A 150 -8.30 -4.67 12.80
C VAL A 150 -6.97 -4.16 13.38
N GLU A 151 -5.86 -4.60 12.80
CA GLU A 151 -4.49 -4.27 13.22
C GLU A 151 -3.72 -3.64 12.06
N LYS A 152 -2.82 -2.69 12.35
CA LYS A 152 -1.91 -2.13 11.34
C LYS A 152 -0.89 -3.17 10.90
N ILE A 153 -0.48 -3.13 9.63
CA ILE A 153 0.52 -4.03 9.06
C ILE A 153 1.49 -3.30 8.13
N ASP A 154 2.64 -3.90 7.90
CA ASP A 154 3.51 -3.50 6.80
C ASP A 154 2.80 -3.73 5.46
N ARG A 155 3.00 -2.80 4.51
CA ARG A 155 2.39 -2.85 3.18
C ARG A 155 2.73 -4.18 2.49
N ASN A 156 1.72 -4.83 1.91
CA ASN A 156 1.81 -6.10 1.20
C ASN A 156 2.26 -7.30 2.04
N SER A 157 2.23 -7.22 3.37
CA SER A 157 2.69 -8.31 4.24
C SER A 157 1.65 -9.42 4.46
N LYS A 158 0.38 -9.18 4.14
CA LYS A 158 -0.74 -10.13 4.35
C LYS A 158 -1.42 -10.50 3.03
N GLN A 159 -2.01 -11.70 3.02
CA GLN A 159 -2.78 -12.19 1.87
C GLN A 159 -4.04 -11.37 1.65
N TYR A 160 -4.77 -11.06 2.73
CA TYR A 160 -5.95 -10.21 2.71
C TYR A 160 -5.72 -9.03 3.64
N PHE A 161 -6.03 -7.84 3.17
CA PHE A 161 -5.78 -6.60 3.88
C PHE A 161 -6.80 -5.53 3.48
N LEU A 162 -6.86 -4.48 4.28
CA LEU A 162 -7.61 -3.26 4.04
C LEU A 162 -6.62 -2.16 3.68
N VAL A 163 -7.03 -1.27 2.79
CA VAL A 163 -6.33 -0.01 2.52
C VAL A 163 -6.95 1.07 3.41
N ASN A 164 -6.10 1.82 4.11
CA ASN A 164 -6.54 2.88 5.00
C ASN A 164 -6.94 4.14 4.20
N ASP A 165 -7.47 5.15 4.89
CA ASP A 165 -8.03 6.34 4.24
C ASP A 165 -6.97 7.23 3.59
N ASP A 166 -5.70 7.05 3.97
CA ASP A 166 -4.52 7.64 3.32
C ASP A 166 -4.11 6.94 2.00
N ASN A 167 -4.89 5.95 1.58
CA ASN A 167 -4.69 5.12 0.39
C ASN A 167 -3.35 4.36 0.32
N TYR A 168 -2.57 4.34 1.40
CA TYR A 168 -1.22 3.78 1.43
C TYR A 168 -1.04 2.75 2.54
N ASN A 169 -1.30 3.17 3.79
CA ASN A 169 -1.12 2.32 4.94
C ASN A 169 -2.14 1.19 4.90
N GLN A 170 -1.70 0.02 5.33
CA GLN A 170 -2.54 -1.17 5.31
C GLN A 170 -2.84 -1.62 6.73
N SER A 171 -4.03 -2.19 6.85
CA SER A 171 -4.46 -2.86 8.05
C SER A 171 -4.99 -4.24 7.68
N TRP A 172 -5.15 -5.13 8.65
CA TRP A 172 -5.78 -6.41 8.42
C TRP A 172 -6.66 -6.82 9.59
N LEU A 173 -7.70 -7.59 9.31
CA LEU A 173 -8.35 -8.39 10.32
C LEU A 173 -7.59 -9.71 10.43
N PRO A 174 -7.15 -10.15 11.62
CA PRO A 174 -6.50 -11.45 11.76
C PRO A 174 -7.36 -12.61 11.26
N TYR A 175 -6.77 -13.46 10.42
CA TYR A 175 -7.39 -14.67 9.90
C TYR A 175 -6.57 -15.92 10.27
N LYS A 176 -7.22 -17.08 10.24
CA LYS A 176 -6.55 -18.38 10.40
C LYS A 176 -6.25 -19.00 9.04
N LYS A 177 -5.01 -19.43 8.81
CA LYS A 177 -4.64 -20.24 7.64
C LYS A 177 -4.88 -21.72 7.94
N ILE A 178 -5.71 -22.38 7.15
CA ILE A 178 -6.06 -23.79 7.30
C ILE A 178 -6.07 -24.45 5.91
N GLY A 179 -5.22 -25.46 5.69
CA GLY A 179 -5.16 -26.16 4.41
C GLY A 179 -4.95 -25.23 3.20
N GLY A 180 -4.09 -24.21 3.36
CA GLY A 180 -3.79 -23.22 2.32
C GLY A 180 -4.87 -22.15 2.09
N LYS A 181 -6.00 -22.21 2.78
CA LYS A 181 -7.08 -21.21 2.73
C LYS A 181 -7.10 -20.37 4.00
N TYR A 182 -7.72 -19.20 3.91
CA TYR A 182 -7.74 -18.21 4.98
C TYR A 182 -9.17 -18.03 5.48
N TYR A 183 -9.33 -17.89 6.79
CA TYR A 183 -10.66 -17.88 7.40
C TYR A 183 -10.78 -16.83 8.49
N TYR A 184 -11.86 -16.06 8.45
CA TYR A 184 -12.24 -15.13 9.51
C TYR A 184 -13.13 -15.82 10.53
N ASN A 185 -12.91 -15.53 11.80
CA ASN A 185 -13.74 -16.02 12.89
C ASN A 185 -14.99 -15.15 13.02
N ILE A 186 -16.17 -15.76 12.98
CA ILE A 186 -17.49 -15.11 13.12
C ILE A 186 -18.16 -15.44 14.46
N GLY A 187 -17.36 -15.91 15.42
CA GLY A 187 -17.73 -16.35 16.75
C GLY A 187 -18.54 -17.64 16.78
N ALA A 188 -18.91 -18.07 17.99
CA ALA A 188 -19.60 -19.34 18.25
C ALA A 188 -18.89 -20.57 17.61
N GLY A 189 -17.56 -20.52 17.52
CA GLY A 189 -16.73 -21.55 16.89
C GLY A 189 -16.80 -21.62 15.36
N GLY A 190 -17.49 -20.66 14.73
CA GLY A 190 -17.70 -20.59 13.29
C GLY A 190 -16.66 -19.73 12.57
N TYR A 191 -16.31 -20.16 11.37
CA TYR A 191 -15.36 -19.49 10.49
C TYR A 191 -15.92 -19.36 9.08
N VAL A 192 -15.56 -18.29 8.37
CA VAL A 192 -15.92 -18.08 6.95
C VAL A 192 -14.65 -17.92 6.12
N ASN A 193 -14.67 -18.42 4.89
CA ASN A 193 -13.51 -18.32 4.00
C ASN A 193 -13.32 -16.86 3.56
N ALA A 194 -12.13 -16.31 3.78
CA ALA A 194 -11.77 -14.93 3.44
C ALA A 194 -11.96 -14.62 1.94
N ALA A 195 -11.78 -15.62 1.06
CA ALA A 195 -12.01 -15.48 -0.38
C ALA A 195 -13.50 -15.21 -0.75
N ASN A 196 -14.43 -15.35 0.21
CA ASN A 196 -15.85 -15.05 0.03
C ASN A 196 -16.28 -13.76 0.75
N VAL A 197 -15.33 -13.04 1.36
CA VAL A 197 -15.56 -11.74 1.99
C VAL A 197 -15.21 -10.65 0.98
N GLY A 198 -16.12 -9.69 0.81
CA GLY A 198 -15.94 -8.51 -0.02
C GLY A 198 -15.47 -7.31 0.80
N ASN A 199 -16.11 -7.05 1.94
CA ASN A 199 -15.86 -5.87 2.76
C ASN A 199 -15.72 -6.22 4.24
N ILE A 200 -14.95 -5.42 4.97
CA ILE A 200 -14.83 -5.42 6.43
C ILE A 200 -15.07 -3.99 6.92
N ASP A 201 -16.05 -3.78 7.78
CA ASP A 201 -16.43 -2.45 8.31
C ASP A 201 -16.62 -1.41 7.21
N ASN A 202 -17.35 -1.80 6.15
CA ASN A 202 -17.60 -1.00 4.94
C ASN A 202 -16.35 -0.65 4.11
N LYS A 203 -15.17 -1.15 4.48
CA LYS A 203 -13.95 -1.01 3.69
C LYS A 203 -13.75 -2.21 2.77
N PRO A 204 -13.40 -2.02 1.49
CA PRO A 204 -13.13 -3.14 0.58
C PRO A 204 -11.97 -4.01 1.08
N LEU A 205 -12.13 -5.33 0.95
CA LEU A 205 -11.09 -6.30 1.22
C LEU A 205 -10.23 -6.50 -0.02
N TYR A 206 -8.95 -6.18 0.11
CA TYR A 206 -7.94 -6.39 -0.91
C TYR A 206 -7.27 -7.75 -0.73
N VAL A 207 -6.71 -8.25 -1.83
CA VAL A 207 -5.91 -9.47 -1.85
C VAL A 207 -4.54 -9.21 -2.47
N SER A 208 -3.48 -9.77 -1.89
CA SER A 208 -2.11 -9.59 -2.40
C SER A 208 -1.85 -10.34 -3.70
N GLU A 209 -2.52 -11.48 -3.88
CA GLU A 209 -2.45 -12.32 -5.07
C GLU A 209 -3.76 -13.09 -5.27
N ALA A 210 -4.28 -13.09 -6.49
CA ALA A 210 -5.47 -13.84 -6.87
C ALA A 210 -5.20 -14.69 -8.12
N THR A 211 -6.11 -15.63 -8.41
CA THR A 211 -6.05 -16.44 -9.63
C THR A 211 -7.18 -16.05 -10.58
N VAL A 212 -6.83 -15.74 -11.82
CA VAL A 212 -7.77 -15.54 -12.93
C VAL A 212 -7.75 -16.73 -13.89
N THR A 213 -8.81 -16.89 -14.68
CA THR A 213 -8.86 -17.91 -15.74
C THR A 213 -9.03 -17.24 -17.11
N ILE A 214 -8.14 -17.58 -18.05
CA ILE A 214 -8.14 -17.03 -19.40
C ILE A 214 -9.35 -17.54 -20.21
N SER A 215 -9.97 -16.62 -20.95
CA SER A 215 -11.15 -16.84 -21.78
C SER A 215 -10.76 -17.55 -23.08
N PRO A 216 -11.33 -18.74 -23.38
CA PRO A 216 -11.13 -19.41 -24.66
C PRO A 216 -11.80 -18.66 -25.83
N LYS A 217 -12.66 -17.66 -25.55
CA LYS A 217 -13.30 -16.82 -26.58
C LYS A 217 -12.39 -15.72 -27.11
N VAL A 218 -11.35 -15.36 -26.36
CA VAL A 218 -10.45 -14.23 -26.67
C VAL A 218 -9.06 -14.73 -27.04
N ILE A 219 -8.56 -15.72 -26.29
CA ILE A 219 -7.26 -16.35 -26.55
C ILE A 219 -7.53 -17.81 -26.92
N ASP A 220 -6.97 -18.26 -28.03
CA ASP A 220 -7.13 -19.63 -28.52
C ASP A 220 -6.15 -20.62 -27.86
N SER A 221 -5.99 -21.81 -28.46
CA SER A 221 -5.04 -22.83 -27.99
C SER A 221 -3.58 -22.53 -28.33
N LYS A 222 -3.30 -21.69 -29.34
CA LYS A 222 -1.94 -21.25 -29.70
C LYS A 222 -1.41 -20.29 -28.62
N GLY A 223 -2.29 -19.45 -28.08
CA GLY A 223 -1.97 -18.54 -26.99
C GLY A 223 -1.33 -17.23 -27.47
N VAL A 224 -1.00 -16.37 -26.52
CA VAL A 224 -0.40 -15.04 -26.74
C VAL A 224 0.88 -14.91 -25.93
N GLN A 225 1.91 -14.25 -26.47
CA GLN A 225 3.11 -13.92 -25.70
C GLN A 225 2.82 -12.70 -24.81
N ILE A 226 3.12 -12.83 -23.52
CA ILE A 226 3.01 -11.77 -22.53
C ILE A 226 4.35 -11.66 -21.80
N GLY A 227 4.77 -10.44 -21.47
CA GLY A 227 6.05 -10.16 -20.86
C GLY A 227 7.15 -9.87 -21.89
N LEU A 228 8.21 -9.26 -21.40
CA LEU A 228 9.43 -8.96 -22.14
C LEU A 228 10.57 -9.85 -21.66
N ASP A 229 11.57 -10.05 -22.50
CA ASP A 229 12.82 -10.76 -22.21
C ASP A 229 12.60 -12.13 -21.54
N LYS A 230 13.33 -12.38 -20.44
CA LYS A 230 13.23 -13.56 -19.58
C LYS A 230 11.87 -13.74 -18.89
N GLU A 231 11.02 -12.71 -18.86
CA GLU A 231 9.65 -12.81 -18.34
C GLU A 231 8.63 -13.17 -19.43
N GLN A 232 9.05 -13.16 -20.71
CA GLN A 232 8.19 -13.54 -21.81
C GLN A 232 7.70 -14.97 -21.64
N ARG A 233 6.38 -15.14 -21.79
CA ARG A 233 5.73 -16.44 -21.69
C ARG A 233 4.49 -16.51 -22.54
N THR A 234 4.20 -17.72 -23.02
CA THR A 234 2.95 -18.01 -23.72
C THR A 234 1.82 -18.25 -22.73
N VAL A 235 0.74 -17.49 -22.87
CA VAL A 235 -0.51 -17.64 -22.12
C VAL A 235 -1.58 -18.25 -23.02
N LYS A 236 -2.23 -19.32 -22.56
CA LYS A 236 -3.20 -20.10 -23.35
C LYS A 236 -4.61 -20.04 -22.78
N SER A 237 -5.60 -20.39 -23.60
CA SER A 237 -6.99 -20.58 -23.18
C SER A 237 -7.13 -21.46 -21.93
N LEU A 238 -8.09 -21.13 -21.07
CA LEU A 238 -8.41 -21.84 -19.81
C LEU A 238 -7.27 -21.91 -18.77
N GLN A 239 -6.09 -21.35 -19.06
CA GLN A 239 -4.99 -21.30 -18.12
C GLN A 239 -5.37 -20.49 -16.88
N LYS A 240 -4.98 -21.00 -15.72
CA LYS A 240 -5.09 -20.30 -14.44
C LYS A 240 -3.82 -19.50 -14.19
N ILE A 241 -3.95 -18.18 -14.07
CA ILE A 241 -2.82 -17.26 -13.90
C ILE A 241 -2.95 -16.54 -12.58
N LYS A 242 -1.85 -16.49 -11.84
CA LYS A 242 -1.74 -15.68 -10.62
C LYS A 242 -1.46 -14.23 -11.00
N VAL A 243 -2.24 -13.33 -10.43
CA VAL A 243 -2.12 -11.88 -10.62
C VAL A 243 -2.04 -11.19 -9.27
N ASN A 244 -1.28 -10.11 -9.17
CA ASN A 244 -1.06 -9.41 -7.89
C ASN A 244 -1.53 -7.94 -7.89
N ARG A 245 -1.78 -7.37 -9.07
CA ARG A 245 -2.18 -5.98 -9.25
C ARG A 245 -3.08 -5.82 -10.46
N GLU A 246 -3.76 -4.69 -10.50
CA GLU A 246 -4.46 -4.18 -11.66
C GLU A 246 -3.97 -2.78 -12.02
N THR A 247 -4.19 -2.34 -13.26
CA THR A 247 -3.88 -0.98 -13.69
C THR A 247 -4.75 -0.59 -14.87
N LEU A 248 -4.73 0.68 -15.24
CA LEU A 248 -5.13 1.13 -16.57
C LEU A 248 -3.88 1.25 -17.44
N PHE A 249 -3.68 0.32 -18.36
CA PHE A 249 -2.49 0.28 -19.21
C PHE A 249 -2.76 1.02 -20.52
N MET A 250 -1.90 1.95 -20.91
CA MET A 250 -2.02 2.68 -22.16
C MET A 250 -1.45 1.89 -23.34
N TYR A 251 -2.29 1.73 -24.36
CA TYR A 251 -1.98 1.19 -25.67
C TYR A 251 -2.27 2.30 -26.69
N ASN A 252 -1.33 3.23 -26.90
CA ASN A 252 -1.52 4.42 -27.73
C ASN A 252 -2.32 4.12 -29.02
N PRO A 253 -3.50 4.75 -29.25
CA PRO A 253 -4.11 5.86 -28.49
C PRO A 253 -5.13 5.44 -27.42
N THR A 254 -5.35 4.15 -27.23
CA THR A 254 -6.34 3.57 -26.31
C THR A 254 -5.75 3.26 -24.94
N SER A 255 -6.60 2.94 -23.97
CA SER A 255 -6.18 2.38 -22.69
C SER A 255 -7.06 1.18 -22.37
N SER A 256 -6.52 0.20 -21.66
CA SER A 256 -7.25 -1.01 -21.28
C SER A 256 -6.98 -1.37 -19.82
N PRO A 257 -8.02 -1.63 -19.02
CA PRO A 257 -7.84 -2.23 -17.71
C PRO A 257 -7.10 -3.54 -17.84
N SER A 258 -6.01 -3.71 -17.08
CA SER A 258 -5.10 -4.84 -17.22
C SER A 258 -4.73 -5.43 -15.85
N TYR A 259 -4.36 -6.71 -15.84
CA TYR A 259 -3.76 -7.38 -14.70
C TYR A 259 -2.24 -7.50 -14.87
N ILE A 260 -1.52 -7.52 -13.74
CA ILE A 260 -0.10 -7.95 -13.68
C ILE A 260 0.00 -9.41 -13.30
N ILE A 261 0.75 -10.19 -14.07
CA ILE A 261 1.16 -11.54 -13.67
C ILE A 261 2.07 -11.47 -12.44
N SER A 262 1.66 -12.15 -11.37
CA SER A 262 2.39 -12.16 -10.11
C SER A 262 3.84 -12.64 -10.31
N GLY A 263 4.78 -11.91 -9.72
CA GLY A 263 6.21 -12.18 -9.82
C GLY A 263 6.88 -11.67 -11.10
N THR A 264 6.15 -10.99 -11.99
CA THR A 264 6.70 -10.35 -13.20
C THR A 264 6.62 -8.82 -13.08
N LYS A 265 7.45 -8.13 -13.87
CA LYS A 265 7.48 -6.67 -14.02
C LYS A 265 6.82 -6.21 -15.32
N THR A 266 6.85 -7.08 -16.33
CA THR A 266 6.43 -6.78 -17.71
C THR A 266 5.26 -7.64 -18.17
N GLY A 267 4.83 -8.61 -17.35
CA GLY A 267 3.75 -9.53 -17.68
C GLY A 267 2.37 -8.90 -17.49
N TRP A 268 1.99 -7.99 -18.39
CA TRP A 268 0.69 -7.32 -18.38
C TRP A 268 -0.28 -7.97 -19.38
N PHE A 269 -1.56 -8.05 -19.02
CA PHE A 269 -2.59 -8.44 -19.99
C PHE A 269 -3.96 -7.81 -19.69
N PRO A 270 -4.75 -7.49 -20.73
CA PRO A 270 -6.09 -6.91 -20.57
C PRO A 270 -7.01 -7.78 -19.71
N LYS A 271 -7.84 -7.14 -18.87
CA LYS A 271 -8.91 -7.80 -18.12
C LYS A 271 -9.90 -8.51 -19.06
N SER A 272 -10.07 -8.01 -20.29
CA SER A 272 -10.90 -8.64 -21.33
C SER A 272 -10.45 -10.06 -21.71
N TYR A 273 -9.19 -10.46 -21.41
CA TYR A 273 -8.71 -11.82 -21.66
C TYR A 273 -9.24 -12.83 -20.64
N VAL A 274 -9.91 -12.38 -19.57
CA VAL A 274 -10.32 -13.21 -18.43
C VAL A 274 -11.80 -13.54 -18.49
N GLN A 275 -12.15 -14.81 -18.28
CA GLN A 275 -13.55 -15.25 -18.10
C GLN A 275 -13.94 -15.46 -16.62
N LYS A 276 -12.95 -15.57 -15.72
CA LYS A 276 -13.16 -15.68 -14.27
C LYS A 276 -12.20 -14.74 -13.56
N GLU A 277 -12.76 -13.65 -13.06
CA GLU A 277 -12.05 -12.60 -12.34
C GLU A 277 -11.79 -12.95 -10.87
N PRO A 278 -10.87 -12.24 -10.19
CA PRO A 278 -10.70 -12.31 -8.76
C PRO A 278 -12.00 -11.94 -8.03
N ARG A 279 -12.22 -12.52 -6.84
CA ARG A 279 -13.35 -12.15 -5.99
C ARG A 279 -13.08 -10.89 -5.18
N GLN A 280 -11.82 -10.68 -4.80
CA GLN A 280 -11.36 -9.52 -4.03
C GLN A 280 -10.68 -8.51 -4.95
N ARG A 281 -10.57 -7.26 -4.48
CA ARG A 281 -9.85 -6.21 -5.18
C ARG A 281 -8.35 -6.47 -5.15
N LEU A 282 -7.67 -6.14 -6.24
CA LEU A 282 -6.22 -6.05 -6.27
C LEU A 282 -5.83 -4.60 -6.00
N LEU A 283 -4.59 -4.35 -5.60
CA LEU A 283 -4.11 -2.97 -5.58
C LEU A 283 -3.86 -2.50 -7.00
N THR A 284 -4.12 -1.21 -7.24
CA THR A 284 -3.69 -0.53 -8.44
C THR A 284 -2.16 -0.44 -8.46
N PHE A 285 -1.55 -0.75 -9.59
CA PHE A 285 -0.16 -0.43 -9.88
C PHE A 285 -0.11 0.86 -10.69
N THR A 286 0.76 1.76 -10.24
CA THR A 286 1.32 2.82 -11.05
C THR A 286 2.83 2.82 -10.81
N ALA A 287 3.60 2.98 -11.88
CA ALA A 287 5.05 3.15 -11.75
C ALA A 287 5.36 4.49 -11.07
N ASP A 288 4.66 5.54 -11.48
CA ASP A 288 4.81 6.87 -10.90
C ASP A 288 3.92 7.07 -9.68
N THR A 289 4.34 7.97 -8.79
CA THR A 289 3.52 8.41 -7.66
C THR A 289 2.55 9.46 -8.16
N TYR A 290 1.29 9.37 -7.75
CA TYR A 290 0.28 10.37 -8.07
C TYR A 290 -0.31 10.96 -6.79
N VAL A 291 -0.54 12.27 -6.82
CA VAL A 291 -1.27 13.00 -5.80
C VAL A 291 -2.54 13.61 -6.39
N LEU A 292 -3.61 13.70 -5.60
CA LEU A 292 -4.84 14.42 -5.93
C LEU A 292 -4.75 15.80 -5.33
N ILE A 293 -4.89 16.84 -6.15
CA ILE A 293 -5.02 18.22 -5.70
C ILE A 293 -6.35 18.36 -4.93
N THR A 294 -6.28 18.75 -3.67
CA THR A 294 -7.44 18.90 -2.77
C THR A 294 -7.81 20.36 -2.50
N ALA A 295 -6.90 21.27 -2.82
CA ALA A 295 -7.12 22.71 -2.92
C ALA A 295 -6.27 23.21 -4.08
N GLY A 296 -6.77 24.16 -4.88
CA GLY A 296 -5.99 24.70 -6.00
C GLY A 296 -4.59 25.14 -5.55
N THR A 297 -3.55 24.79 -6.32
CA THR A 297 -2.14 25.05 -5.98
C THR A 297 -1.39 25.64 -7.17
N ASP A 298 -0.51 26.59 -6.87
CA ASP A 298 0.47 27.11 -7.81
C ASP A 298 1.74 26.25 -7.82
N ILE A 299 2.65 26.60 -8.72
CA ILE A 299 3.97 26.00 -8.84
C ILE A 299 5.02 26.88 -8.15
N PHE A 300 5.96 26.23 -7.50
CA PHE A 300 7.08 26.85 -6.79
C PHE A 300 8.40 26.37 -7.39
N ASP A 301 9.46 27.14 -7.18
CA ASP A 301 10.83 26.74 -7.49
C ASP A 301 11.52 26.04 -6.28
N ALA A 302 12.80 25.68 -6.44
CA ALA A 302 13.58 25.01 -5.39
C ALA A 302 13.95 25.92 -4.19
N ASN A 303 13.58 27.20 -4.23
CA ASN A 303 13.72 28.19 -3.15
C ASN A 303 12.37 28.50 -2.48
N GLY A 304 11.28 27.87 -2.94
CA GLY A 304 9.94 28.06 -2.40
C GLY A 304 9.29 29.37 -2.86
N ASP A 305 9.84 29.99 -3.90
CA ASP A 305 9.28 31.18 -4.52
C ASP A 305 8.26 30.78 -5.60
N LEU A 306 7.22 31.59 -5.72
CA LEU A 306 6.14 31.37 -6.68
C LEU A 306 6.68 31.50 -8.10
N ARG A 307 6.46 30.49 -8.94
CA ARG A 307 6.74 30.58 -10.37
C ARG A 307 5.54 31.20 -11.09
N PRO A 308 5.76 32.18 -12.00
CA PRO A 308 4.69 32.68 -12.85
C PRO A 308 4.11 31.55 -13.68
N ASN A 309 2.78 31.44 -13.73
CA ASN A 309 2.12 30.53 -14.66
C ASN A 309 2.35 31.04 -16.09
N GLN A 310 2.95 30.20 -16.94
CA GLN A 310 3.19 30.50 -18.35
C GLN A 310 1.88 30.73 -19.12
N ASP A 311 0.79 30.12 -18.66
CA ASP A 311 -0.54 30.15 -19.27
C ASP A 311 -1.52 30.90 -18.36
N TYR A 312 -1.20 32.17 -18.09
CA TYR A 312 -1.92 32.99 -17.12
C TYR A 312 -3.41 33.16 -17.48
N LYS A 313 -4.28 32.51 -16.70
CA LYS A 313 -5.72 32.78 -16.64
C LYS A 313 -6.01 33.51 -15.34
N ALA A 314 -6.42 34.77 -15.44
CA ALA A 314 -6.63 35.64 -14.28
C ALA A 314 -7.52 34.97 -13.22
N GLY A 315 -7.00 34.85 -11.99
CA GLY A 315 -7.74 34.32 -10.83
C GLY A 315 -7.74 32.80 -10.68
N LEU A 316 -6.96 32.05 -11.47
CA LEU A 316 -6.82 30.60 -11.32
C LEU A 316 -5.39 30.20 -10.92
N THR A 317 -5.29 29.24 -10.00
CA THR A 317 -4.02 28.56 -9.69
C THR A 317 -3.59 27.68 -10.85
N THR A 318 -2.30 27.31 -10.91
CA THR A 318 -1.79 26.45 -12.00
C THR A 318 -2.52 25.10 -12.07
N PHE A 319 -2.77 24.47 -10.92
CA PHE A 319 -3.56 23.25 -10.81
C PHE A 319 -4.81 23.48 -9.95
N ILE A 320 -5.91 22.82 -10.30
CA ILE A 320 -7.21 22.96 -9.63
C ILE A 320 -7.59 21.69 -8.85
N GLU A 321 -8.54 21.83 -7.92
CA GLU A 321 -9.06 20.71 -7.14
C GLU A 321 -9.56 19.57 -8.05
N GLY A 322 -9.20 18.33 -7.71
CA GLY A 322 -9.59 17.13 -8.43
C GLY A 322 -8.57 16.65 -9.47
N GLU A 323 -7.57 17.45 -9.81
CA GLU A 323 -6.49 17.02 -10.72
C GLU A 323 -5.57 15.98 -10.05
N LYS A 324 -5.21 14.94 -10.80
CA LYS A 324 -4.25 13.91 -10.38
C LYS A 324 -2.91 14.22 -11.05
N ILE A 325 -1.90 14.56 -10.26
CA ILE A 325 -0.60 15.04 -10.76
C ILE A 325 0.50 14.01 -10.47
N PRO A 326 1.34 13.64 -11.45
CA PRO A 326 2.48 12.77 -11.22
C PRO A 326 3.60 13.52 -10.48
N VAL A 327 4.15 12.88 -9.45
CA VAL A 327 5.23 13.39 -8.61
C VAL A 327 6.29 12.31 -8.38
N ASP A 328 7.54 12.68 -8.16
CA ASP A 328 8.65 11.73 -8.01
C ASP A 328 9.52 11.96 -6.76
N GLU A 329 9.47 13.15 -6.16
CA GLU A 329 10.19 13.47 -4.92
C GLU A 329 9.29 14.19 -3.91
N LEU A 330 9.64 14.07 -2.63
CA LEU A 330 9.03 14.77 -1.51
C LEU A 330 10.15 15.35 -0.66
N LEU A 331 10.13 16.65 -0.39
CA LEU A 331 11.22 17.34 0.30
C LEU A 331 10.72 18.62 0.96
N TYR A 332 11.42 19.04 2.02
CA TYR A 332 11.25 20.35 2.62
C TYR A 332 11.97 21.40 1.78
N ILE A 333 11.26 22.48 1.46
CA ILE A 333 11.82 23.67 0.82
C ILE A 333 11.65 24.85 1.79
N TRP A 334 12.74 25.59 1.99
CA TRP A 334 12.78 26.75 2.87
C TRP A 334 12.43 28.03 2.09
N SER A 335 11.33 28.68 2.45
CA SER A 335 11.00 30.00 1.91
C SER A 335 11.67 31.08 2.74
N ASN A 336 12.56 31.86 2.13
CA ASN A 336 13.19 33.01 2.77
C ASN A 336 12.18 34.13 3.07
N LYS A 337 11.16 34.28 2.22
CA LYS A 337 10.07 35.25 2.40
C LYS A 337 9.25 34.97 3.66
N ASP A 338 8.90 33.71 3.87
CA ASP A 338 8.05 33.31 4.99
C ASP A 338 8.84 32.83 6.22
N ASN A 339 10.17 32.72 6.11
CA ASN A 339 11.09 32.26 7.16
C ASN A 339 10.66 30.90 7.76
N LYS A 340 10.23 29.98 6.89
CA LYS A 340 9.75 28.64 7.27
C LYS A 340 10.10 27.61 6.19
N ALA A 341 10.25 26.35 6.60
CA ALA A 341 10.23 25.21 5.69
C ALA A 341 8.82 24.66 5.57
N GLU A 342 8.39 24.38 4.35
CA GLU A 342 7.17 23.62 4.07
C GLU A 342 7.52 22.40 3.22
N LEU A 343 6.62 21.42 3.19
CA LEU A 343 6.82 20.18 2.45
C LEU A 343 6.24 20.31 1.04
N TYR A 344 7.02 19.92 0.04
CA TYR A 344 6.67 20.02 -1.38
C TYR A 344 6.85 18.70 -2.08
N TYR A 345 6.00 18.44 -3.07
CA TYR A 345 6.24 17.43 -4.08
C TYR A 345 6.94 18.05 -5.28
N HIS A 346 7.99 17.40 -5.77
CA HIS A 346 8.54 17.71 -7.10
C HIS A 346 7.66 17.06 -8.17
N LEU A 347 7.36 17.82 -9.24
CA LEU A 347 6.59 17.33 -10.37
C LEU A 347 7.38 16.29 -11.17
N GLY A 348 6.76 15.15 -11.45
CA GLY A 348 7.41 14.07 -12.20
C GLY A 348 7.62 14.40 -13.69
N ASP A 349 7.98 13.40 -14.48
CA ASP A 349 8.01 13.56 -15.95
C ASP A 349 6.61 13.38 -16.55
N ALA A 350 6.30 14.09 -17.64
CA ALA A 350 5.01 14.05 -18.36
C ALA A 350 4.74 12.74 -19.13
N ASN A 351 5.35 11.61 -18.75
CA ASN A 351 5.30 10.38 -19.54
C ASN A 351 3.88 9.84 -19.67
N ASN A 352 3.31 9.97 -20.87
CA ASN A 352 1.91 9.68 -21.19
C ASN A 352 0.88 10.41 -20.32
N PHE A 353 1.30 11.46 -19.62
CA PHE A 353 0.43 12.36 -18.88
C PHE A 353 0.29 13.62 -19.72
N SER A 354 -0.88 13.81 -20.34
CA SER A 354 -1.16 15.01 -21.12
C SER A 354 -2.00 15.98 -20.31
N ASN A 355 -1.39 17.10 -19.96
CA ASN A 355 -2.03 18.25 -19.33
C ASN A 355 -1.20 19.48 -19.71
N SER A 356 -1.78 20.42 -20.46
CA SER A 356 -1.07 21.58 -20.99
C SER A 356 -0.41 22.40 -19.88
N ASN A 357 -1.12 22.65 -18.78
CA ASN A 357 -0.57 23.40 -17.64
C ASN A 357 0.63 22.67 -17.04
N PHE A 358 0.61 21.33 -16.98
CA PHE A 358 1.74 20.56 -16.47
C PHE A 358 2.94 20.63 -17.41
N GLU A 359 2.73 20.40 -18.71
CA GLU A 359 3.79 20.37 -19.71
C GLU A 359 4.49 21.73 -19.78
N GLU A 360 3.73 22.82 -19.94
CA GLU A 360 4.26 24.18 -20.11
C GLU A 360 4.96 24.72 -18.85
N ASN A 361 4.49 24.34 -17.66
CA ASN A 361 5.07 24.84 -16.40
C ASN A 361 6.09 23.87 -15.77
N ASN A 362 6.42 22.75 -16.42
CA ASN A 362 7.39 21.76 -15.93
C ASN A 362 8.48 21.40 -16.95
N GLU A 363 8.65 22.17 -18.03
CA GLU A 363 9.68 21.94 -19.05
C GLU A 363 11.11 21.87 -18.44
N GLU A 364 11.38 22.69 -17.44
CA GLU A 364 12.68 22.73 -16.75
C GLU A 364 12.88 21.61 -15.73
N HIS A 365 11.84 20.82 -15.44
CA HIS A 365 11.88 19.72 -14.47
C HIS A 365 12.46 20.10 -13.09
N MET A 366 12.12 21.30 -12.62
CA MET A 366 12.40 21.82 -11.27
C MET A 366 11.18 22.61 -10.76
N SER A 367 10.02 22.00 -10.87
CA SER A 367 8.74 22.60 -10.50
C SER A 367 8.13 21.82 -9.35
N PHE A 368 7.61 22.54 -8.36
CA PHE A 368 7.15 21.96 -7.11
C PHE A 368 5.73 22.40 -6.78
N ILE A 369 4.99 21.56 -6.08
CA ILE A 369 3.67 21.89 -5.51
C ILE A 369 3.68 21.62 -4.00
N LYS A 370 2.89 22.38 -3.24
CA LYS A 370 2.80 22.16 -1.80
C LYS A 370 2.15 20.81 -1.49
N ALA A 371 2.77 20.04 -0.61
CA ALA A 371 2.22 18.75 -0.20
C ALA A 371 0.90 18.92 0.59
N ALA A 372 0.74 20.04 1.32
CA ALA A 372 -0.47 20.33 2.09
C ALA A 372 -1.73 20.53 1.22
N ASP A 373 -1.56 20.91 -0.04
CA ASP A 373 -2.66 21.17 -0.98
C ASP A 373 -3.06 19.92 -1.78
N SER A 374 -2.53 18.75 -1.40
CA SER A 374 -2.76 17.49 -2.09
C SER A 374 -2.84 16.29 -1.13
N LYS A 375 -3.28 15.15 -1.66
CA LYS A 375 -3.24 13.85 -0.97
C LYS A 375 -2.70 12.74 -1.86
N TYR A 376 -1.97 11.80 -1.28
CA TYR A 376 -1.49 10.61 -1.99
C TYR A 376 -2.65 9.80 -2.60
N VAL A 377 -2.48 9.33 -3.83
CA VAL A 377 -3.45 8.50 -4.55
C VAL A 377 -2.88 7.13 -4.88
N SER A 378 -1.72 7.05 -5.51
CA SER A 378 -1.19 5.76 -5.96
C SER A 378 0.33 5.79 -6.15
N GLY A 379 0.89 4.60 -6.38
CA GLY A 379 2.30 4.43 -6.73
C GLY A 379 3.21 4.11 -5.55
N PRO A 380 4.53 4.27 -5.74
CA PRO A 380 5.48 4.32 -4.65
C PRO A 380 5.11 5.44 -3.67
N PHE A 381 5.47 5.28 -2.39
CA PHE A 381 5.25 6.35 -1.42
C PHE A 381 6.55 7.08 -1.20
N LEU A 382 6.46 8.39 -1.29
CA LEU A 382 7.58 9.29 -1.18
C LEU A 382 7.78 9.63 0.29
N LYS A 383 9.04 9.59 0.72
CA LYS A 383 9.46 10.05 2.04
C LYS A 383 10.23 11.36 1.86
N PRO A 384 10.15 12.31 2.81
CA PRO A 384 10.98 13.51 2.77
C PRO A 384 12.45 13.15 2.57
N LEU A 385 13.08 13.71 1.53
CA LEU A 385 14.49 13.48 1.19
C LEU A 385 15.46 14.24 2.10
N ASN A 386 14.98 15.29 2.75
CA ASN A 386 15.72 16.13 3.68
C ASN A 386 14.84 16.45 4.92
N THR A 387 15.42 17.20 5.84
CA THR A 387 14.79 17.72 7.06
C THR A 387 14.57 19.22 6.97
N VAL A 388 13.79 19.77 7.89
CA VAL A 388 13.56 21.23 8.02
C VAL A 388 14.88 21.98 8.23
N ASP A 389 15.78 21.44 9.05
CA ASP A 389 17.08 22.07 9.35
C ASP A 389 18.01 22.05 8.14
N GLU A 390 18.02 20.95 7.38
CA GLU A 390 18.77 20.86 6.11
C GLU A 390 18.21 21.85 5.08
N ALA A 391 16.89 21.92 4.92
CA ALA A 391 16.25 22.88 4.00
C ALA A 391 16.65 24.32 4.33
N LYS A 392 16.65 24.68 5.61
CA LYS A 392 17.08 26.01 6.08
C LYS A 392 18.56 26.26 5.81
N ALA A 393 19.42 25.28 6.08
CA ALA A 393 20.85 25.39 5.85
C ALA A 393 21.19 25.51 4.35
N ASP A 394 20.40 24.85 3.51
CA ASP A 394 20.59 24.79 2.06
C ASP A 394 20.04 26.03 1.31
N ALA A 395 19.27 26.90 1.98
CA ALA A 395 18.73 28.13 1.41
C ALA A 395 19.79 29.23 1.17
N LYS A 396 21.03 29.01 1.61
CA LYS A 396 22.15 29.95 1.38
C LYS A 396 22.65 29.86 -0.07
N VAL A 397 23.27 30.94 -0.55
CA VAL A 397 23.99 30.96 -1.84
C VAL A 397 25.12 29.91 -1.82
N ALA A 398 25.19 29.11 -2.88
CA ALA A 398 26.14 28.02 -3.02
C ALA A 398 27.56 28.53 -3.30
N THR A 399 28.53 27.94 -2.61
CA THR A 399 29.96 28.16 -2.87
C THR A 399 30.48 27.20 -3.95
N ALA A 400 31.71 27.42 -4.41
CA ALA A 400 32.38 26.48 -5.30
C ALA A 400 32.51 25.06 -4.70
N ALA A 401 32.61 24.95 -3.36
CA ALA A 401 32.68 23.67 -2.68
C ALA A 401 31.34 22.92 -2.75
N ASP A 402 30.22 23.63 -2.57
CA ASP A 402 28.87 23.04 -2.62
C ASP A 402 28.54 22.52 -4.05
N LYS A 403 29.14 23.12 -5.08
CA LYS A 403 28.94 22.77 -6.49
C LYS A 403 29.78 21.60 -7.01
N LYS A 404 30.69 21.07 -6.19
CA LYS A 404 31.65 20.04 -6.63
C LYS A 404 30.97 18.77 -7.15
N ASP A 405 29.90 18.33 -6.50
CA ASP A 405 29.18 17.12 -6.90
C ASP A 405 28.40 17.34 -8.21
N LEU A 406 27.77 18.51 -8.38
CA LEU A 406 27.11 18.87 -9.63
C LEU A 406 28.09 18.91 -10.81
N GLN A 407 29.26 19.55 -10.62
CA GLN A 407 30.31 19.60 -11.63
C GLN A 407 30.76 18.18 -12.04
N LYS A 408 30.94 17.29 -11.08
CA LYS A 408 31.34 15.91 -11.36
C LYS A 408 30.33 15.16 -12.23
N GLU A 409 29.03 15.40 -12.04
CA GLU A 409 27.98 14.81 -12.88
C GLU A 409 27.93 15.45 -14.27
N ILE A 410 28.15 16.77 -14.37
CA ILE A 410 28.28 17.47 -15.67
C ILE A 410 29.45 16.90 -16.47
N ASP A 411 30.58 16.62 -15.81
CA ASP A 411 31.78 16.06 -16.46
C ASP A 411 31.54 14.64 -17.03
N GLN A 412 30.44 13.97 -16.66
CA GLN A 412 30.05 12.68 -17.24
C GLN A 412 29.34 12.79 -18.60
N GLU A 413 29.07 13.98 -19.12
CA GLU A 413 28.34 14.24 -20.37
C GLU A 413 28.76 13.28 -21.50
N ASN A 414 30.05 13.27 -21.85
CA ASN A 414 30.56 12.41 -22.92
C ASN A 414 30.38 10.91 -22.62
N ALA A 415 30.47 10.50 -21.36
CA ALA A 415 30.27 9.11 -20.98
C ALA A 415 28.81 8.69 -21.12
N VAL A 416 27.87 9.58 -20.77
CA VAL A 416 26.42 9.36 -20.90
C VAL A 416 26.00 9.37 -22.37
N HIS A 417 26.44 10.35 -23.16
CA HIS A 417 26.14 10.43 -24.60
C HIS A 417 26.62 9.21 -25.39
N ASN A 418 27.63 8.51 -24.87
CA ASN A 418 28.17 7.32 -25.51
C ASN A 418 27.42 6.01 -25.18
N THR A 419 26.47 6.01 -24.25
CA THR A 419 25.70 4.80 -23.91
C THR A 419 24.71 4.43 -25.01
N ASP A 420 24.39 3.13 -25.08
CA ASP A 420 23.41 2.62 -26.05
C ASP A 420 22.01 3.19 -25.77
N GLY A 421 21.64 3.33 -24.50
CA GLY A 421 20.35 3.89 -24.10
C GLY A 421 20.18 5.34 -24.57
N TYR A 422 21.22 6.18 -24.41
CA TYR A 422 21.18 7.56 -24.89
C TYR A 422 21.00 7.63 -26.40
N LYS A 423 21.83 6.87 -27.15
CA LYS A 423 21.82 6.86 -28.62
C LYS A 423 20.52 6.34 -29.21
N PHE A 424 19.86 5.39 -28.55
CA PHE A 424 18.65 4.76 -29.06
C PHE A 424 17.41 5.62 -28.86
N TYR A 425 17.28 6.28 -27.71
CA TYR A 425 16.04 6.99 -27.34
C TYR A 425 16.10 8.52 -27.52
N HIS A 426 17.25 9.08 -27.93
CA HIS A 426 17.45 10.54 -28.07
C HIS A 426 16.93 11.27 -26.82
N PHE A 427 17.58 11.02 -25.68
CA PHE A 427 17.13 11.38 -24.34
C PHE A 427 17.10 12.90 -24.09
N ASN A 428 16.11 13.60 -24.65
CA ASN A 428 15.89 15.03 -24.43
C ASN A 428 15.88 15.37 -22.92
N PHE A 429 15.27 14.53 -22.09
CA PHE A 429 15.24 14.74 -20.65
C PHE A 429 16.62 14.77 -19.96
N TYR A 430 17.63 14.07 -20.50
CA TYR A 430 19.00 14.18 -19.96
C TYR A 430 19.65 15.50 -20.39
N ASP A 431 19.48 15.88 -21.65
CA ASP A 431 20.04 17.12 -22.18
C ASP A 431 19.42 18.36 -21.52
N ASP A 432 18.11 18.35 -21.26
CA ASP A 432 17.41 19.40 -20.52
C ASP A 432 17.96 19.54 -19.09
N ALA A 433 18.11 18.40 -18.40
CA ALA A 433 18.70 18.36 -17.06
C ALA A 433 20.17 18.82 -17.05
N LEU A 434 20.95 18.45 -18.07
CA LEU A 434 22.35 18.82 -18.21
C LEU A 434 22.51 20.32 -18.52
N LYS A 435 21.65 20.87 -19.38
CA LYS A 435 21.60 22.31 -19.67
C LYS A 435 21.32 23.08 -18.39
N ARG A 436 20.28 22.70 -17.64
CA ARG A 436 19.92 23.33 -16.37
C ARG A 436 21.03 23.21 -15.33
N ALA A 437 21.67 22.04 -15.24
CA ALA A 437 22.83 21.82 -14.38
C ALA A 437 23.99 22.77 -14.69
N LYS A 438 24.32 22.98 -15.97
CA LYS A 438 25.37 23.94 -16.40
C LYS A 438 25.03 25.39 -16.02
N GLU A 439 23.77 25.80 -16.19
CA GLU A 439 23.29 27.13 -15.78
C GLU A 439 23.41 27.35 -14.26
N ILE A 440 22.93 26.40 -13.45
CA ILE A 440 23.00 26.48 -11.99
C ILE A 440 24.45 26.46 -11.49
N ASN A 441 25.28 25.61 -12.10
CA ASN A 441 26.68 25.50 -11.74
C ASN A 441 27.46 26.79 -12.04
N SER A 442 27.11 27.52 -13.10
CA SER A 442 27.74 28.80 -13.44
C SER A 442 27.15 30.03 -12.71
N SER A 443 25.93 29.93 -12.17
CA SER A 443 25.26 31.04 -11.47
C SER A 443 25.91 31.41 -10.14
N ASP A 444 26.20 32.69 -9.91
CA ASP A 444 26.70 33.22 -8.64
C ASP A 444 25.61 33.38 -7.56
N LYS A 445 24.34 33.16 -7.93
CA LYS A 445 23.16 33.31 -7.05
C LYS A 445 22.48 32.00 -6.69
N ALA A 446 22.81 30.90 -7.37
CA ALA A 446 22.20 29.60 -7.11
C ALA A 446 22.37 29.21 -5.63
N THR A 447 21.30 28.74 -5.01
CA THR A 447 21.33 28.24 -3.64
C THR A 447 21.90 26.82 -3.57
N VAL A 448 22.28 26.38 -2.37
CA VAL A 448 22.69 24.98 -2.17
C VAL A 448 21.52 24.03 -2.46
N SER A 449 20.28 24.44 -2.19
CA SER A 449 19.05 23.70 -2.54
C SER A 449 18.94 23.46 -4.04
N GLU A 450 19.08 24.51 -4.86
CA GLU A 450 19.06 24.40 -6.33
C GLU A 450 20.18 23.50 -6.87
N VAL A 451 21.39 23.63 -6.33
CA VAL A 451 22.54 22.79 -6.73
C VAL A 451 22.27 21.31 -6.42
N LYS A 452 21.74 21.01 -5.23
CA LYS A 452 21.41 19.63 -4.83
C LYS A 452 20.28 19.04 -5.67
N GLU A 453 19.26 19.84 -5.99
CA GLU A 453 18.17 19.41 -6.87
C GLU A 453 18.68 19.11 -8.28
N ALA A 454 19.40 20.05 -8.91
CA ALA A 454 19.99 19.85 -10.23
C ALA A 454 20.89 18.60 -10.29
N THR A 455 21.64 18.34 -9.21
CA THR A 455 22.48 17.13 -9.09
C THR A 455 21.62 15.87 -9.11
N ARG A 456 20.54 15.80 -8.30
CA ARG A 456 19.63 14.65 -8.27
C ARG A 456 18.95 14.43 -9.62
N ARG A 457 18.44 15.49 -10.24
CA ARG A 457 17.79 15.42 -11.56
C ARG A 457 18.76 14.87 -12.61
N LEU A 458 19.96 15.45 -12.71
CA LEU A 458 20.97 14.99 -13.68
C LEU A 458 21.35 13.52 -13.44
N GLN A 459 21.58 13.11 -12.19
CA GLN A 459 21.87 11.72 -11.85
C GLN A 459 20.73 10.76 -12.20
N MET A 460 19.47 11.16 -11.96
CA MET A 460 18.30 10.34 -12.28
C MET A 460 18.20 10.11 -13.79
N LYS A 461 18.39 11.17 -14.59
CA LYS A 461 18.32 11.08 -16.06
C LYS A 461 19.50 10.32 -16.65
N ALA A 462 20.71 10.55 -16.13
CA ALA A 462 21.91 9.79 -16.53
C ALA A 462 21.70 8.28 -16.30
N LYS A 463 21.14 7.87 -15.16
CA LYS A 463 20.86 6.44 -14.88
C LYS A 463 19.97 5.79 -15.93
N LEU A 464 18.99 6.51 -16.47
CA LEU A 464 18.12 5.97 -17.52
C LEU A 464 18.88 5.70 -18.82
N ALA A 465 19.84 6.55 -19.17
CA ALA A 465 20.69 6.36 -20.34
C ALA A 465 21.60 5.12 -20.22
N TYR A 466 21.90 4.64 -19.00
CA TYR A 466 22.70 3.42 -18.77
C TYR A 466 21.89 2.12 -18.82
N LEU A 467 20.57 2.18 -18.95
CA LEU A 467 19.74 0.99 -19.13
C LEU A 467 20.02 0.36 -20.51
N THR A 468 19.93 -0.98 -20.60
CA THR A 468 19.87 -1.61 -21.93
C THR A 468 18.56 -1.25 -22.62
N VAL A 469 18.47 -1.48 -23.94
CA VAL A 469 17.24 -1.27 -24.72
C VAL A 469 16.04 -1.98 -24.08
N ASP A 470 16.22 -3.23 -23.67
CA ASP A 470 15.16 -4.03 -23.07
C ASP A 470 14.76 -3.53 -21.67
N GLU A 471 15.76 -3.14 -20.84
CA GLU A 471 15.50 -2.58 -19.51
C GLU A 471 14.77 -1.24 -19.61
N TYR A 472 15.12 -0.41 -20.59
CA TYR A 472 14.42 0.83 -20.86
C TYR A 472 13.00 0.58 -21.40
N ALA A 473 12.82 -0.39 -22.31
CA ALA A 473 11.50 -0.75 -22.79
C ALA A 473 10.58 -1.23 -21.65
N ALA A 474 11.11 -2.01 -20.70
CA ALA A 474 10.40 -2.40 -19.49
C ALA A 474 10.07 -1.20 -18.59
N TYR A 475 11.02 -0.28 -18.39
CA TYR A 475 10.80 0.97 -17.65
C TYR A 475 9.70 1.83 -18.30
N SER A 476 9.82 2.11 -19.60
CA SER A 476 8.87 2.91 -20.38
C SER A 476 7.47 2.27 -20.35
N ASN A 477 7.36 0.97 -20.61
CA ASN A 477 6.08 0.25 -20.52
C ASN A 477 5.47 0.31 -19.12
N SER A 478 6.27 0.27 -18.06
CA SER A 478 5.74 0.41 -16.70
C SER A 478 5.12 1.80 -16.46
N ARG A 479 5.64 2.85 -17.11
CA ARG A 479 5.12 4.23 -17.04
C ARG A 479 3.90 4.48 -17.94
N ASN A 480 3.50 3.51 -18.77
CA ASN A 480 2.19 3.52 -19.44
C ASN A 480 1.03 3.16 -18.48
N SER A 481 1.33 2.93 -17.19
CA SER A 481 0.31 2.70 -16.17
C SER A 481 -0.19 4.02 -15.61
N MET A 482 -1.51 4.21 -15.70
CA MET A 482 -2.19 5.34 -15.10
C MET A 482 -2.87 4.92 -13.78
N PRO A 483 -3.07 5.85 -12.83
CA PRO A 483 -4.04 5.63 -11.78
C PRO A 483 -5.40 5.32 -12.44
N GLU A 484 -6.17 4.39 -11.88
CA GLU A 484 -7.47 4.01 -12.44
C GLU A 484 -8.35 5.27 -12.70
N LYS A 485 -8.92 5.33 -13.91
CA LYS A 485 -9.97 6.28 -14.35
C LYS A 485 -11.30 5.88 -13.69
N TYR A 486 -12.14 6.78 -13.17
CA TYR A 486 -12.15 8.23 -13.08
C TYR A 486 -12.39 8.62 -11.62
#